data_AF-A0A511WNN1-F1
#
_entry.id   AF-A0A511WNN1-F1
#
_cell.length_a   1.000
_cell.length_b   1.000
_cell.length_c   1.000
_cell.angle_alpha   90.00
_cell.angle_beta   90.00
_cell.angle_gamma   90.00
#
_symmetry.space_group_name_H-M   'P 1'
#
loop_
_entity.id
_entity.type
_entity.pdbx_description
1 polymer ?
#
loop_
_entity_poly.entity_id
_entity_poly.type
_entity_poly.pdbx_seq_one_letter_code
_entity_poly.pdbx_strand_id
1 'polypeptide(L)' 'MDLALLFGVLLTVLPLVTIKKVKEETLLQRIIHIGCLLIGLLLLVGFTIQFTAYIENY' A
#
# COMPACT_ATOMS: atom_id res chain seq x y z
N MET A 1 -4.98 -12.26 9.28
CA MET A 1 -5.69 -11.23 8.51
C MET A 1 -5.12 -9.85 8.80
N ASP A 2 -4.82 -9.57 10.08
CA ASP A 2 -4.31 -8.28 10.57
C ASP A 2 -2.92 -7.89 10.04
N LEU A 3 -2.01 -8.86 9.92
CA LEU A 3 -0.66 -8.61 9.38
C LEU A 3 -0.69 -8.15 7.92
N ALA A 4 -1.57 -8.69 7.08
CA ALA A 4 -1.68 -8.30 5.68
C ALA A 4 -2.21 -6.86 5.52
N LEU A 5 -3.16 -6.46 6.37
CA LEU A 5 -3.67 -5.09 6.39
C LEU A 5 -2.63 -4.11 6.91
N LEU A 6 -1.99 -4.44 8.03
CA LEU A 6 -0.90 -3.63 8.59
C LEU A 6 0.22 -3.44 7.56
N PHE A 7 0.57 -4.50 6.83
CA PHE A 7 1.59 -4.46 5.79
C PHE A 7 1.14 -3.63 4.58
N GLY A 8 -0.11 -3.77 4.12
CA GLY A 8 -0.67 -2.96 3.04
C GLY A 8 -0.74 -1.48 3.35
N VAL A 9 -1.12 -1.12 4.59
CA VAL A 9 -1.12 0.26 5.10
C VAL A 9 0.30 0.81 5.21
N LEU A 10 1.26 0.04 5.76
CA LEU A 10 2.66 0.47 5.82
C LEU A 10 3.22 0.72 4.41
N LEU A 11 2.96 -0.19 3.47
CA LEU A 11 3.41 -0.09 2.08
C LEU A 11 2.82 1.10 1.34
N THR A 12 1.66 1.63 1.75
CA THR A 12 1.08 2.84 1.15
C THR A 12 1.58 4.11 1.84
N VAL A 13 1.70 4.11 3.16
CA VAL A 13 2.10 5.31 3.94
C VAL A 13 3.59 5.62 3.77
N LEU A 14 4.47 4.60 3.81
CA LEU A 14 5.92 4.79 3.68
C LEU A 14 6.31 5.53 2.39
N PRO A 15 5.88 5.09 1.19
CA PRO A 15 6.16 5.79 -0.06
C PRO A 15 5.57 7.20 -0.11
N LEU A 16 4.37 7.40 0.46
CA LEU A 16 3.69 8.68 0.43
C LEU A 16 4.46 9.75 1.24
N VAL A 17 5.02 9.35 2.38
CA VAL A 17 5.84 10.23 3.24
C VAL A 17 7.22 10.48 2.62
N THR A 18 7.80 9.48 1.95
CA THR A 18 9.12 9.61 1.33
C THR A 18 9.09 10.43 0.04
N ILE A 19 8.11 10.23 -0.85
CA ILE A 19 7.89 11.08 -2.04
C ILE A 19 7.81 12.56 -1.66
N LYS A 20 7.14 12.89 -0.55
CA LYS A 20 7.00 14.28 -0.10
C LYS A 20 8.29 14.90 0.44
N LYS A 21 9.25 14.09 0.88
CA LYS A 21 10.52 14.54 1.49
C LYS A 21 11.69 14.53 0.52
N VAL A 22 11.63 13.75 -0.56
CA VAL A 22 12.72 13.64 -1.53
C VAL A 22 12.51 14.68 -2.63
N LYS A 23 13.26 15.79 -2.55
CA LYS A 23 13.18 16.91 -3.51
C LYS A 23 13.79 16.59 -4.88
N GLU A 24 14.68 15.58 -4.93
CA GLU A 24 15.34 15.08 -6.13
C GLU A 24 15.29 13.55 -6.13
N GLU A 25 14.16 12.99 -6.57
CA GLU A 25 14.06 11.54 -6.78
C GLU A 25 14.80 11.15 -8.05
N THR A 26 15.78 10.24 -7.93
CA THR A 26 16.36 9.58 -9.10
C THR A 26 15.30 8.72 -9.80
N LEU A 27 15.39 8.54 -11.12
CA LEU A 27 14.41 7.77 -11.90
C LEU A 27 14.17 6.35 -11.32
N LEU A 28 15.20 5.72 -10.77
CA LEU A 28 15.09 4.41 -10.10
C LEU A 28 14.29 4.47 -8.79
N GLN A 29 14.53 5.47 -7.93
CA GLN A 29 13.75 5.65 -6.70
C GLN A 29 12.28 5.91 -7.00
N ARG A 30 12.00 6.72 -8.02
CA ARG A 30 10.64 7.02 -8.45
C ARG A 30 9.89 5.77 -8.92
N ILE A 31 10.55 4.90 -9.68
CA ILE A 31 9.97 3.62 -10.11
C ILE A 31 9.67 2.72 -8.90
N ILE A 32 10.60 2.63 -7.95
CA ILE A 32 10.41 1.83 -6.74
C ILE A 32 9.26 2.38 -5.90
N HIS A 33 9.16 3.70 -5.74
CA HIS A 33 8.07 4.33 -4.99
C HIS A 33 6.70 4.10 -5.63
N ILE A 34 6.59 4.26 -6.94
CA ILE A 34 5.36 3.98 -7.69
C ILE A 34 4.99 2.49 -7.60
N GLY A 35 5.97 1.60 -7.74
CA GLY A 35 5.75 0.15 -7.59
C GLY A 35 5.26 -0.23 -6.19
N CYS A 36 5.86 0.37 -5.16
CA CYS A 36 5.46 0.16 -3.77
C CYS A 36 4.02 0.66 -3.50
N LEU A 37 3.65 1.82 -4.05
CA LEU A 37 2.28 2.34 -4.01
C LEU A 37 1.28 1.41 -4.71
N LEU A 38 1.63 0.89 -5.89
CA LEU A 38 0.79 -0.03 -6.65
C LEU A 38 0.54 -1.35 -5.91
N ILE A 39 1.58 -1.93 -5.32
CA ILE A 39 1.47 -3.16 -4.53
C ILE A 39 0.64 -2.92 -3.27
N GLY A 40 0.89 -1.80 -2.56
CA GLY A 40 0.10 -1.41 -1.40
C GLY A 40 -1.39 -1.26 -1.72
N LEU A 41 -1.71 -0.66 -2.88
CA LEU A 41 -3.10 -0.53 -3.36
C LEU A 41 -3.75 -1.90 -3.64
N LEU A 42 -3.04 -2.81 -4.32
CA LEU A 42 -3.54 -4.17 -4.58
C LEU A 42 -3.84 -4.93 -3.29
N LEU A 43 -2.95 -4.83 -2.29
CA LEU A 43 -3.16 -5.44 -0.98
C LEU A 43 -4.38 -4.85 -0.26
N LEU A 44 -4.59 -3.53 -0.36
CA LEU A 44 -5.76 -2.87 0.21
C LEU A 44 -7.07 -3.36 -0.43
N VAL A 45 -7.11 -3.44 -1.77
CA VAL A 45 -8.31 -3.92 -2.50
C VAL A 45 -8.61 -5.38 -2.13
N GLY A 46 -7.59 -6.25 -2.13
CA GLY A 46 -7.74 -7.64 -1.73
C GLY A 46 -8.22 -7.80 -0.29
N PHE A 47 -7.80 -6.91 0.60
CA PHE A 47 -8.34 -6.87 1.96
C PHE A 47 -9.80 -6.45 1.98
N THR A 48 -10.18 -5.37 1.28
CA THR A 48 -11.57 -4.89 1.24
C THR A 48 -12.52 -6.00 0.81
N ILE A 49 -12.15 -6.79 -0.21
CA ILE A 49 -12.97 -7.92 -0.67
C ILE A 49 -13.12 -8.97 0.44
N GLN A 50 -12.03 -9.38 1.10
CA GLN A 50 -12.08 -10.35 2.20
C GLN A 50 -12.86 -9.83 3.41
N PHE A 51 -12.75 -8.54 3.71
CA PHE A 51 -13.46 -7.89 4.80
C PHE A 51 -14.97 -7.82 4.54
N THR A 52 -15.38 -7.42 3.34
CA THR A 52 -16.80 -7.42 2.94
C THR A 52 -17.37 -8.83 3.00
N ALA A 53 -16.66 -9.83 2.49
CA ALA A 53 -17.08 -11.23 2.58
C ALA A 53 -17.19 -11.71 4.04
N TYR A 54 -16.27 -11.29 4.91
CA TYR A 54 -16.33 -11.61 6.34
C TYR A 54 -17.56 -10.98 7.02
N ILE A 55 -17.85 -9.71 6.74
CA ILE A 55 -19.02 -8.99 7.29
C ILE A 55 -20.33 -9.58 6.77
N GLU A 56 -20.43 -9.93 5.48
CA GLU A 56 -21.64 -10.57 4.93
C GLU A 56 -21.94 -11.95 5.54
N ASN A 57 -20.92 -12.62 6.08
CA ASN A 57 -21.06 -13.93 6.74
C ASN A 57 -21.29 -13.82 8.26
N TYR A 58 -21.39 -12.62 8.83
CA TYR A 58 -21.55 -12.36 10.27
C TYR A 58 -22.87 -11.61 10.54
#